data_AF-A0AAU7B2D0-F1
#
_entry.id   AF-A0AAU7B2D0-F1
#
_cell.length_a   1.000
_cell.length_b   1.000
_cell.length_c   1.000
_cell.angle_alpha   90.00
_cell.angle_beta   90.00
_cell.angle_gamma   90.00
#
_symmetry.space_group_name_H-M   'P 1'
#
loop_
_entity.id
_entity.type
_entity.pdbx_description
1 polymer ?
#
loop_
_entity_poly.entity_id
_entity_poly.type
_entity_poly.pdbx_seq_one_letter_code
_entity_poly.pdbx_strand_id
1 'polypeptide(L)'
;MPDRPQNGQSLIFPVTLDLPKHLELGGTTWHCRREHHVTTFTPDLAVAVGRPLADLIALGQRHEPALTEPRGVHFDGRAATAERDDGRRSLVAFCDVDGLAEVYAQLSADLGTPVPLPPNHVTLYSSDARDKGIGLATADAVAAYTTPLTPEQAAVLTKTLPR
;
A
#
# COMPACT_ATOMS: atom_id res chain seq x y z
N MET A 1 20.61 -5.14 -13.95
CA MET A 1 19.38 -4.58 -13.38
C MET A 1 18.56 -4.07 -14.56
N PRO A 2 17.47 -4.72 -14.97
CA PRO A 2 16.68 -4.20 -16.07
C PRO A 2 16.08 -2.85 -15.64
N ASP A 3 16.26 -1.84 -16.48
CA ASP A 3 15.68 -0.51 -16.34
C ASP A 3 14.17 -0.60 -16.08
N ARG A 4 13.71 0.02 -14.99
CA ARG A 4 12.27 0.23 -14.78
C ARG A 4 11.78 1.20 -15.87
N PRO A 5 10.82 0.81 -16.73
CA PRO A 5 10.19 1.74 -17.65
C PRO A 5 9.47 2.85 -16.86
N GLN A 6 9.76 4.11 -17.19
CA GLN A 6 9.44 5.29 -16.38
C GLN A 6 8.01 5.89 -16.56
N ASN A 7 7.09 5.27 -17.31
CA ASN A 7 5.81 5.92 -17.66
C ASN A 7 4.54 5.14 -17.25
N GLY A 8 4.50 4.60 -16.04
CA GLY A 8 3.31 3.96 -15.46
C GLY A 8 3.21 4.23 -13.96
N GLN A 9 2.70 5.40 -13.59
CA GLN A 9 2.54 5.77 -12.18
C GLN A 9 1.51 4.88 -11.51
N SER A 10 1.80 4.46 -10.28
CA SER A 10 0.79 3.81 -9.44
C SER A 10 -0.34 4.78 -9.17
N LEU A 11 -1.57 4.29 -9.26
CA LEU A 11 -2.74 5.06 -8.85
C LEU A 11 -2.93 4.89 -7.36
N ILE A 12 -3.24 6.01 -6.73
CA ILE A 12 -3.42 6.12 -5.29
C ILE A 12 -4.66 6.98 -5.04
N PHE A 13 -5.25 6.85 -3.87
CA PHE A 13 -6.08 7.92 -3.33
C PHE A 13 -5.62 8.29 -1.91
N PRO A 14 -5.74 9.58 -1.53
CA PRO A 14 -5.31 10.05 -0.23
C PRO A 14 -6.22 9.54 0.88
N VAL A 15 -5.62 9.20 2.01
CA VAL A 15 -6.32 8.87 3.26
C VAL A 15 -6.01 9.95 4.28
N THR A 16 -7.04 10.46 4.95
CA THR A 16 -6.85 11.41 6.06
C THR A 16 -6.81 10.63 7.36
N LEU A 17 -5.68 10.68 8.06
CA LEU A 17 -5.49 10.05 9.35
C LEU A 17 -5.00 11.09 10.35
N ASP A 18 -5.63 11.15 11.51
CA ASP A 18 -5.18 11.97 12.65
C ASP A 18 -4.32 11.11 13.57
N LEU A 19 -3.02 11.09 13.29
CA LEU A 19 -2.05 10.25 14.00
C LEU A 19 -1.08 11.10 14.82
N PRO A 20 -0.60 10.59 15.97
CA PRO A 20 0.47 11.22 16.70
C PRO A 20 1.71 11.43 15.82
N LYS A 21 2.34 12.61 15.90
CA LYS A 21 3.56 12.94 15.13
C LYS A 21 4.71 11.94 15.35
N HIS A 22 4.77 11.36 16.55
CA HIS A 22 5.76 10.38 16.94
C HIS A 22 5.09 9.21 17.65
N LEU A 23 5.64 8.02 17.44
CA LEU A 23 5.21 6.80 18.11
C LEU A 23 6.44 6.04 18.61
N GLU A 24 6.47 5.69 19.89
CA GLU A 24 7.48 4.80 20.45
C GLU A 24 7.01 3.36 20.35
N LEU A 25 7.75 2.53 19.61
CA LEU A 25 7.37 1.14 19.39
C LEU A 25 8.62 0.26 19.25
N GLY A 26 8.74 -0.75 20.11
CA GLY A 26 9.89 -1.68 20.06
C GLY A 26 11.25 -1.00 20.27
N GLY A 27 11.30 0.06 21.10
CA GLY A 27 12.52 0.83 21.35
C GLY A 27 12.96 1.72 20.18
N THR A 28 12.10 1.90 19.18
CA THR A 28 12.32 2.82 18.05
C THR A 28 11.32 3.97 18.10
N THR A 29 11.81 5.19 17.93
CA THR A 29 10.99 6.37 17.65
C THR A 29 10.60 6.37 16.18
N TRP A 30 9.31 6.33 15.92
CA TRP A 30 8.72 6.37 14.59
C TRP A 30 8.18 7.75 14.29
N HIS A 31 8.38 8.24 13.05
CA HIS A 31 7.96 9.56 12.61
C HIS A 31 6.75 9.47 11.69
N CYS A 32 5.67 10.16 12.05
CA CYS A 32 4.43 10.14 11.29
C CYS A 32 4.66 10.69 9.88
N ARG A 33 4.09 10.00 8.91
CA ARG A 33 4.02 10.47 7.53
C ARG A 33 3.18 11.75 7.45
N ARG A 34 3.61 12.67 6.60
CA ARG A 34 2.84 13.90 6.31
C ARG A 34 1.62 13.61 5.43
N GLU A 35 1.72 12.56 4.62
CA GLU A 35 0.69 12.15 3.66
C GLU A 35 0.49 10.65 3.75
N HIS A 36 -0.78 10.24 3.82
CA HIS A 36 -1.20 8.85 3.82
C HIS A 36 -2.02 8.60 2.55
N HIS A 37 -1.83 7.42 1.96
CA HIS A 37 -2.57 6.99 0.79
C HIS A 37 -2.62 5.47 0.76
N VAL A 38 -3.60 4.94 0.05
CA VAL A 38 -3.62 3.54 -0.38
C VAL A 38 -3.23 3.51 -1.84
N THR A 39 -2.30 2.61 -2.19
CA THR A 39 -2.04 2.29 -3.60
C THR A 39 -3.13 1.36 -4.10
N THR A 40 -3.97 1.86 -5.01
CA THR A 40 -5.11 1.11 -5.54
C THR A 40 -4.80 0.37 -6.83
N PHE A 41 -3.76 0.78 -7.55
CA PHE A 41 -3.34 0.09 -8.77
C PHE A 41 -1.87 0.35 -9.05
N THR A 42 -1.15 -0.68 -9.48
CA THR A 42 0.22 -0.53 -9.97
C THR A 42 0.39 -1.27 -11.29
N PRO A 43 1.02 -0.65 -12.30
CA PRO A 43 1.38 -1.35 -13.53
C PRO A 43 2.33 -2.54 -13.32
N ASP A 44 3.04 -2.59 -12.18
CA ASP A 44 3.89 -3.73 -11.79
C ASP A 44 3.09 -5.05 -11.65
N LEU A 45 1.75 -4.99 -11.54
CA LEU A 45 0.89 -6.17 -11.62
C LEU A 45 1.03 -6.92 -12.95
N ALA A 46 1.53 -6.28 -14.01
CA ALA A 46 1.74 -6.88 -15.33
C ALA A 46 2.49 -8.23 -15.28
N VAL A 47 3.51 -8.32 -14.42
CA VAL A 47 4.26 -9.57 -14.22
C VAL A 47 3.38 -10.63 -13.58
N ALA A 48 2.63 -10.27 -12.54
CA ALA A 48 1.76 -11.20 -11.80
C ALA A 48 0.60 -11.74 -12.66
N VAL A 49 0.05 -10.91 -13.56
CA VAL A 49 -1.06 -11.31 -14.44
C VAL A 49 -0.59 -11.89 -15.78
N GLY A 50 0.72 -11.89 -16.06
CA GLY A 50 1.28 -12.42 -17.31
C GLY A 50 0.89 -11.62 -18.55
N ARG A 51 0.79 -10.28 -18.44
CA ARG A 51 0.38 -9.39 -19.54
C ARG A 51 1.45 -8.32 -19.83
N PRO A 52 1.48 -7.76 -21.04
CA PRO A 52 2.35 -6.62 -21.35
C PRO A 52 2.07 -5.43 -20.42
N LEU A 53 3.13 -4.73 -20.00
CA LEU A 53 3.01 -3.52 -19.17
C LEU A 53 2.08 -2.47 -19.80
N ALA A 54 2.12 -2.33 -21.12
CA ALA A 54 1.27 -1.40 -21.86
C ALA A 54 -0.24 -1.69 -21.67
N ASP A 55 -0.63 -2.97 -21.57
CA ASP A 55 -2.02 -3.36 -21.31
C ASP A 55 -2.46 -2.85 -19.93
N LEU A 56 -1.61 -2.98 -18.91
CA LEU A 56 -1.93 -2.56 -17.55
C LEU A 56 -1.93 -1.03 -17.42
N ILE A 57 -1.05 -0.32 -18.11
CA ILE A 57 -1.08 1.15 -18.17
C ILE A 57 -2.41 1.61 -18.79
N ALA A 58 -2.80 1.04 -19.93
CA ALA A 58 -4.06 1.39 -20.60
C ALA A 58 -5.29 1.03 -19.75
N LEU A 59 -5.24 -0.10 -19.04
CA LEU A 59 -6.30 -0.53 -18.13
C LEU A 59 -6.42 0.44 -16.94
N GLY A 60 -5.30 0.81 -16.32
CA GLY A 60 -5.24 1.79 -15.24
C GLY A 60 -5.80 3.15 -15.66
N GLN A 61 -5.43 3.65 -16.85
CA GLN A 61 -5.95 4.91 -17.41
C GLN A 61 -7.47 4.85 -17.63
N ARG A 62 -7.99 3.75 -18.17
CA ARG A 62 -9.44 3.59 -18.40
C ARG A 62 -10.24 3.62 -17.10
N HIS A 63 -9.69 3.04 -16.04
CA HIS A 63 -10.34 2.91 -14.74
C HIS A 63 -9.85 3.94 -13.71
N GLU A 64 -9.06 4.93 -14.15
CA GLU A 64 -8.44 5.92 -13.27
C GLU A 64 -9.44 6.62 -12.35
N PRO A 65 -10.64 7.07 -12.82
CA PRO A 65 -11.62 7.68 -11.93
C PRO A 65 -12.04 6.75 -10.79
N ALA A 66 -12.31 5.47 -11.06
CA ALA A 66 -12.73 4.51 -10.05
C ALA A 66 -11.59 4.11 -9.09
N LEU A 67 -10.35 4.12 -9.59
CA LEU A 67 -9.15 3.78 -8.82
C LEU A 67 -8.62 4.95 -7.98
N THR A 68 -9.01 6.19 -8.27
CA THR A 68 -8.54 7.39 -7.56
C THR A 68 -9.62 8.08 -6.74
N GLU A 69 -10.89 7.69 -6.90
CA GLU A 69 -12.00 8.16 -6.09
C GLU A 69 -11.81 7.81 -4.60
N PRO A 70 -11.85 8.81 -3.69
CA PRO A 70 -11.75 8.57 -2.26
C PRO A 70 -12.88 7.65 -1.76
N ARG A 71 -12.50 6.63 -0.98
CA ARG A 71 -13.39 5.60 -0.43
C ARG A 71 -13.16 5.41 1.06
N GLY A 72 -14.10 4.77 1.75
CA GLY A 72 -13.90 4.36 3.14
C GLY A 72 -12.74 3.36 3.24
N VAL A 73 -11.92 3.53 4.28
CA VAL A 73 -10.77 2.68 4.57
C VAL A 73 -10.95 2.08 5.96
N HIS A 74 -10.93 0.75 6.04
CA HIS A 74 -11.17 0.01 7.28
C HIS A 74 -9.92 -0.78 7.64
N PHE A 75 -9.24 -0.44 8.74
CA PHE A 75 -8.05 -1.17 9.17
C PHE A 75 -8.45 -2.53 9.73
N ASP A 76 -7.81 -3.60 9.25
CA ASP A 76 -8.15 -4.98 9.62
C ASP A 76 -7.46 -5.47 10.91
N GLY A 77 -6.71 -4.57 11.56
CA GLY A 77 -5.95 -4.83 12.77
C GLY A 77 -4.56 -5.46 12.55
N ARG A 78 -4.22 -5.87 11.32
CA ARG A 78 -2.88 -6.32 10.98
C ARG A 78 -1.97 -5.11 10.75
N ALA A 79 -0.75 -5.23 11.24
CA ALA A 79 0.30 -4.25 11.01
C ALA A 79 1.67 -4.92 11.00
N ALA A 80 2.62 -4.29 10.32
CA ALA A 80 3.96 -4.80 10.15
C ALA A 80 4.99 -3.68 10.11
N THR A 81 6.22 -4.02 10.47
CA THR A 81 7.39 -3.26 10.04
C THR A 81 7.78 -3.72 8.65
N ALA A 82 7.92 -2.78 7.73
CA ALA A 82 8.50 -3.01 6.43
C ALA A 82 9.96 -2.55 6.45
N GLU A 83 10.89 -3.34 5.89
CA GLU A 83 12.31 -3.01 5.78
C GLU A 83 12.84 -3.24 4.36
N ARG A 84 13.63 -2.29 3.85
CA ARG A 84 14.33 -2.40 2.56
C ARG A 84 15.81 -2.69 2.80
N ASP A 85 16.46 -3.23 1.78
CA ASP A 85 17.90 -3.54 1.77
C ASP A 85 18.80 -2.30 2.03
N ASP A 86 18.27 -1.08 1.85
CA ASP A 86 18.95 0.18 2.17
C ASP A 86 18.79 0.63 3.64
N GLY A 87 18.21 -0.22 4.50
CA GLY A 87 18.03 0.00 5.93
C GLY A 87 16.84 0.89 6.28
N ARG A 88 16.06 1.34 5.30
CA ARG A 88 14.84 2.13 5.56
C ARG A 88 13.74 1.24 6.12
N ARG A 89 13.12 1.73 7.21
CA ARG A 89 12.03 1.04 7.89
C ARG A 89 10.78 1.88 7.92
N SER A 90 9.63 1.25 7.74
CA SER A 90 8.31 1.88 7.79
C SER A 90 7.34 1.03 8.60
N LEU A 91 6.44 1.67 9.34
CA LEU A 91 5.27 0.99 9.91
C LEU A 91 4.12 1.07 8.91
N VAL A 92 3.56 -0.08 8.59
CA VAL A 92 2.41 -0.21 7.71
C VAL A 92 1.25 -0.85 8.48
N ALA A 93 0.04 -0.37 8.24
CA ALA A 93 -1.19 -1.02 8.67
C ALA A 93 -1.97 -1.49 7.46
N PHE A 94 -2.49 -2.71 7.51
CA PHE A 94 -3.31 -3.27 6.45
C PHE A 94 -4.76 -2.83 6.61
N CYS A 95 -5.44 -2.69 5.48
CA CYS A 95 -6.79 -2.17 5.44
C CYS A 95 -7.59 -2.78 4.30
N ASP A 96 -8.90 -2.71 4.40
CA ASP A 96 -9.81 -2.86 3.28
C ASP A 96 -10.26 -1.48 2.77
N VAL A 97 -10.62 -1.43 1.48
CA VAL A 97 -11.12 -0.22 0.83
C VAL A 97 -12.51 -0.50 0.25
N ASP A 98 -13.48 0.32 0.62
CA ASP A 98 -14.86 0.17 0.17
C ASP A 98 -14.99 0.17 -1.35
N GLY A 99 -15.62 -0.87 -1.89
CA GLY A 99 -15.90 -0.99 -3.33
C GLY A 99 -14.69 -1.31 -4.22
N LEU A 100 -13.48 -1.50 -3.65
CA LEU A 100 -12.28 -1.77 -4.44
C LEU A 100 -12.29 -3.18 -5.03
N ALA A 101 -12.91 -4.14 -4.35
CA ALA A 101 -13.05 -5.51 -4.85
C ALA A 101 -13.86 -5.55 -6.15
N GLU A 102 -14.92 -4.76 -6.23
CA GLU A 102 -15.79 -4.60 -7.39
C GLU A 102 -15.05 -3.94 -8.55
N VAL A 103 -14.23 -2.92 -8.28
CA VAL A 103 -13.36 -2.31 -9.29
C VAL A 103 -12.41 -3.37 -9.86
N TYR A 104 -11.77 -4.17 -9.01
CA TYR A 104 -10.86 -5.24 -9.46
C TYR A 104 -11.56 -6.37 -10.22
N ALA A 105 -12.83 -6.67 -9.89
CA ALA A 105 -13.64 -7.59 -10.68
C ALA A 105 -13.87 -7.04 -12.10
N GLN A 106 -14.13 -5.73 -12.23
CA GLN A 106 -14.26 -5.08 -13.54
C GLN A 106 -12.93 -5.04 -14.30
N LEU A 107 -11.81 -4.73 -13.63
CA LEU A 107 -10.47 -4.79 -14.22
C LEU A 107 -10.19 -6.19 -14.80
N SER A 108 -10.53 -7.23 -14.04
CA SER A 108 -10.35 -8.63 -14.45
C SER A 108 -11.20 -8.99 -15.67
N ALA A 109 -12.45 -8.50 -15.70
CA ALA A 109 -13.35 -8.69 -16.84
C ALA A 109 -12.83 -7.99 -18.11
N ASP A 110 -12.38 -6.73 -17.98
CA ASP A 110 -11.84 -5.93 -19.08
C ASP A 110 -10.53 -6.51 -19.64
N LEU A 111 -9.67 -7.05 -18.77
CA LEU A 111 -8.40 -7.67 -19.17
C LEU A 111 -8.59 -9.10 -19.72
N GLY A 112 -9.73 -9.74 -19.41
CA GLY A 112 -9.99 -11.13 -19.71
C GLY A 112 -9.11 -12.11 -18.91
N THR A 113 -8.57 -11.67 -17.78
CA THR A 113 -7.67 -12.45 -16.92
C THR A 113 -7.82 -11.96 -15.48
N PRO A 114 -7.84 -12.84 -14.47
CA PRO A 114 -7.92 -12.41 -13.07
C PRO A 114 -6.79 -11.45 -12.70
N VAL A 115 -7.16 -10.26 -12.23
CA VAL A 115 -6.24 -9.29 -11.62
C VAL A 115 -6.36 -9.44 -10.11
N PRO A 116 -5.30 -9.85 -9.39
CA PRO A 116 -5.37 -10.05 -7.94
C PRO A 116 -5.53 -8.70 -7.23
N LEU A 117 -6.37 -8.65 -6.20
CA LEU A 117 -6.36 -7.50 -5.29
C LEU A 117 -4.99 -7.40 -4.61
N PRO A 118 -4.39 -6.21 -4.57
CA PRO A 118 -3.19 -5.99 -3.78
C PRO A 118 -3.55 -6.07 -2.29
N PRO A 119 -2.60 -6.46 -1.43
CA PRO A 119 -2.75 -6.24 0.00
C PRO A 119 -2.73 -4.72 0.25
N ASN A 120 -3.91 -4.14 0.40
CA ASN A 120 -4.04 -2.73 0.69
C ASN A 120 -3.45 -2.45 2.07
N HIS A 121 -2.61 -1.43 2.11
CA HIS A 121 -1.97 -0.99 3.33
C HIS A 121 -1.71 0.51 3.21
N VAL A 122 -1.58 1.14 4.37
CA VAL A 122 -1.15 2.53 4.49
C VAL A 122 0.20 2.55 5.21
N THR A 123 1.15 3.28 4.65
CA THR A 123 2.39 3.61 5.38
C THR A 123 2.07 4.71 6.37
N LEU A 124 2.16 4.41 7.67
CA LEU A 124 1.79 5.32 8.77
C LEU A 124 3.00 6.11 9.27
N TYR A 125 4.11 5.41 9.50
CA TYR A 125 5.32 5.99 10.05
C TYR A 125 6.57 5.51 9.33
N SER A 126 7.65 6.27 9.45
CA SER A 126 8.99 5.90 8.98
C SER A 126 10.03 6.09 10.08
N SER A 127 11.12 5.34 10.02
CA SER A 127 12.22 5.47 10.98
C SER A 127 13.09 6.72 10.78
N ASP A 128 13.02 7.36 9.60
CA ASP A 128 13.58 8.69 9.32
C ASP A 128 12.43 9.60 8.84
N ALA A 129 12.34 10.81 9.41
CA ALA A 129 11.35 11.82 9.07
C ALA A 129 11.40 12.31 7.60
N ARG A 130 12.50 12.05 6.89
CA ARG A 130 12.70 12.41 5.47
C ARG A 130 12.35 11.30 4.50
N ASP A 131 11.99 10.11 5.00
CA ASP A 131 11.74 8.96 4.14
C ASP A 131 10.43 9.13 3.33
N LYS A 132 10.49 8.72 2.06
CA LYS A 132 9.37 8.77 1.12
C LYS A 132 8.52 7.48 1.14
N GLY A 133 8.91 6.49 1.95
CA GLY A 133 8.20 5.23 2.14
C GLY A 133 8.78 4.06 1.36
N ILE A 134 8.21 2.89 1.61
CA ILE A 134 8.76 1.58 1.25
C ILE A 134 8.11 0.94 0.03
N GLY A 135 7.12 1.58 -0.62
CA GLY A 135 6.52 1.14 -1.90
C GLY A 135 6.30 -0.36 -2.03
N LEU A 136 5.35 -0.92 -1.26
CA LEU A 136 4.98 -2.34 -1.25
C LEU A 136 3.78 -2.58 -2.17
N ALA A 137 3.99 -2.63 -3.48
CA ALA A 137 2.88 -2.59 -4.42
C ALA A 137 2.25 -3.98 -4.73
N THR A 138 2.85 -5.08 -4.25
CA THR A 138 2.41 -6.46 -4.54
C THR A 138 2.38 -7.33 -3.28
N ALA A 139 1.62 -8.42 -3.32
CA ALA A 139 1.60 -9.43 -2.25
C ALA A 139 2.99 -10.01 -1.97
N ASP A 140 3.75 -10.32 -3.04
CA ASP A 140 5.11 -10.83 -2.91
C ASP A 140 6.04 -9.81 -2.26
N ALA A 141 5.91 -8.52 -2.60
CA ALA A 141 6.70 -7.47 -1.95
C ALA A 141 6.34 -7.33 -0.47
N VAL A 142 5.06 -7.40 -0.11
CA VAL A 142 4.63 -7.43 1.29
C VAL A 142 5.24 -8.63 2.01
N ALA A 143 5.12 -9.83 1.44
CA ALA A 143 5.66 -11.04 2.05
C ALA A 143 7.18 -11.01 2.21
N ALA A 144 7.90 -10.44 1.24
CA ALA A 144 9.37 -10.39 1.24
C ALA A 144 9.94 -9.34 2.20
N TYR A 145 9.26 -8.20 2.36
CA TYR A 145 9.81 -7.03 3.04
C TYR A 145 9.12 -6.67 4.35
N THR A 146 8.10 -7.41 4.77
CA THR A 146 7.37 -7.11 6.01
C THR A 146 7.55 -8.18 7.08
N THR A 147 7.70 -7.71 8.31
CA THR A 147 7.69 -8.52 9.53
C THR A 147 6.49 -8.10 10.37
N PRO A 148 5.53 -9.00 10.66
CA PRO A 148 4.38 -8.69 11.50
C PRO A 148 4.81 -8.13 12.86
N LEU A 149 4.08 -7.14 13.36
CA LEU A 149 4.28 -6.62 14.71
C LEU A 149 3.98 -7.71 15.75
N THR A 150 4.66 -7.66 16.89
CA THR A 150 4.26 -8.49 18.04
C THR A 150 2.85 -8.09 18.50
N PRO A 151 2.09 -8.97 19.17
CA PRO A 151 0.75 -8.64 19.66
C PRO A 151 0.72 -7.37 20.54
N GLU A 152 1.75 -7.17 21.34
CA GLU A 152 1.91 -5.98 22.19
C GLU A 152 2.09 -4.71 21.35
N GLN A 153 2.96 -4.77 20.33
CA GLN A 153 3.20 -3.66 19.42
C GLN A 153 1.95 -3.33 18.58
N ALA A 154 1.28 -4.35 18.06
CA ALA A 154 0.03 -4.20 17.33
C ALA A 154 -1.03 -3.53 18.21
N ALA A 155 -1.17 -3.94 19.48
CA ALA A 155 -2.13 -3.33 20.40
C ALA A 155 -1.85 -1.84 20.69
N VAL A 156 -0.59 -1.42 20.70
CA VAL A 156 -0.22 0.01 20.81
C VAL A 156 -0.65 0.76 19.56
N LEU A 157 -0.32 0.24 18.37
CA LEU A 157 -0.66 0.89 17.10
C LEU A 157 -2.17 0.95 16.87
N THR A 158 -2.93 -0.11 17.17
CA THR A 158 -4.39 -0.14 17.00
C THR A 158 -5.09 0.90 17.87
N LYS A 159 -4.54 1.25 19.04
CA LYS A 159 -5.09 2.34 19.88
C LYS A 159 -4.90 3.72 19.26
N THR A 160 -3.94 3.87 18.35
CA THR A 160 -3.66 5.13 17.65
C THR A 160 -4.41 5.26 16.33
N LEU A 161 -4.85 4.15 15.74
CA LEU A 161 -5.57 4.17 14.48
C LEU A 161 -7.03 4.61 14.70
N PRO A 162 -7.62 5.37 13.75
CA PRO A 162 -9.04 5.66 13.79
C PRO A 162 -9.83 4.36 13.69
N ARG A 163 -10.97 4.32 14.40
CA ARG A 163 -11.90 3.19 14.39
C ARG A 163 -12.83 3.26 13.20
#